data_AF-C1B190-F1
#
_entry.id   AF-C1B190-F1
#
_cell.length_a   1.000
_cell.length_b   1.000
_cell.length_c   1.000
_cell.angle_alpha   90.00
_cell.angle_beta   90.00
_cell.angle_gamma   90.00
#
_symmetry.space_group_name_H-M   'P 1'
#
loop_
_entity.id
_entity.type
_entity.pdbx_description
1 polymer ?
#
loop_
_entity_poly.entity_id
_entity_poly.type
_entity_poly.pdbx_seq_one_letter_code
_entity_poly.pdbx_strand_id
1 'polypeptide(L)'
;MVETWELRARFARALGAAYGRTVPAYDTLVEVADEINADFAVRNPADAELRGGLTRITVERHGEIRLGGPTELRQAAILFSGFGMHPVGCYDLRAAPDPAPVVSTGFRPVDPIELARNPFGMFTSMLTTADRRFFDCDLQHRLENVLAARAVFPTELLHLAALAAEEGGLTAPTAERFVALAATAFAPSDAAADRSWLSALDRVAPVAADLGGRTGVRVAHLAPRVFDIDELCRRSARHGLRTIDDTDRRPARGGQDVLLRRVSFGAAGTPGGVLVAESRGIALTPRGRALYDNPARGVDEFPQTKAELEAGELAYFTHRRTGDGHVAEPILYEDFAPMPAGSGPDHLAWLSETLGRAVHDPFTLYRQQQDHSRERTAS
;
A
#
# COMPACT_ATOMS: atom_id res chain seq x y z
N MET A 1 -9.63 22.13 -15.28
CA MET A 1 -10.03 21.26 -14.16
C MET A 1 -8.81 20.45 -13.77
N VAL A 2 -8.57 20.24 -12.48
CA VAL A 2 -7.48 19.39 -11.98
C VAL A 2 -8.01 17.95 -12.01
N GLU A 3 -7.40 17.10 -12.83
CA GLU A 3 -7.83 15.71 -13.00
C GLU A 3 -7.57 14.87 -11.75
N THR A 4 -8.28 13.75 -11.62
CA THR A 4 -8.18 12.84 -10.47
C THR A 4 -6.74 12.36 -10.19
N TRP A 5 -5.98 11.96 -11.21
CA TRP A 5 -4.58 11.57 -11.03
C TRP A 5 -3.69 12.73 -10.55
N GLU A 6 -3.98 13.97 -10.95
CA GLU A 6 -3.25 15.14 -10.49
C GLU A 6 -3.57 15.43 -9.02
N LEU A 7 -4.83 15.29 -8.61
CA LEU A 7 -5.23 15.39 -7.19
C LEU A 7 -4.46 14.35 -6.36
N ARG A 8 -4.40 13.11 -6.83
CA ARG A 8 -3.67 12.02 -6.17
C ARG A 8 -2.17 12.31 -6.09
N ALA A 9 -1.55 12.78 -7.16
CA ALA A 9 -0.14 13.17 -7.17
C ALA A 9 0.15 14.35 -6.22
N ARG A 10 -0.71 15.36 -6.20
CA ARG A 10 -0.60 16.50 -5.27
C ARG A 10 -0.75 16.06 -3.83
N PHE A 11 -1.68 15.16 -3.54
CA PHE A 11 -1.86 14.57 -2.21
C PHE A 11 -0.65 13.75 -1.77
N ALA A 12 -0.15 12.83 -2.61
CA ALA A 12 1.04 12.03 -2.31
C ALA A 12 2.26 12.91 -1.96
N ARG A 13 2.46 14.00 -2.71
CA ARG A 13 3.53 14.98 -2.44
C ARG A 13 3.29 15.74 -1.13
N ALA A 14 2.07 16.22 -0.88
CA ALA A 14 1.73 16.95 0.33
C ALA A 14 1.87 16.07 1.59
N LEU A 15 1.45 14.80 1.50
CA LEU A 15 1.61 13.79 2.54
C LEU A 15 3.09 13.49 2.79
N GLY A 16 3.88 13.29 1.73
CA GLY A 16 5.33 13.10 1.83
C GLY A 16 6.02 14.24 2.56
N ALA A 17 5.71 15.49 2.19
CA ALA A 17 6.25 16.66 2.87
C ALA A 17 5.81 16.77 4.34
N ALA A 18 4.57 16.39 4.67
CA ALA A 18 4.09 16.36 6.06
C ALA A 18 4.78 15.27 6.89
N TYR A 19 4.98 14.10 6.28
CA TYR A 19 5.67 12.97 6.90
C TYR A 19 7.15 13.28 7.14
N GLY A 20 7.86 13.85 6.17
CA GLY A 20 9.27 14.28 6.30
C GLY A 20 9.50 15.29 7.42
N ARG A 21 8.59 16.26 7.60
CA ARG A 21 8.64 17.18 8.77
C ARG A 21 8.53 16.47 10.12
N THR A 22 7.83 15.34 10.16
CA THR A 22 7.62 14.55 11.39
C THR A 22 8.76 13.56 11.62
N VAL A 23 9.26 12.98 10.54
CA VAL A 23 10.29 11.95 10.52
C VAL A 23 11.40 12.40 9.57
N PRO A 24 12.32 13.31 9.98
CA PRO A 24 13.31 13.91 9.07
C PRO A 24 14.19 12.90 8.32
N ALA A 25 14.46 11.74 8.93
CA ALA A 25 15.20 10.66 8.30
C ALA A 25 14.49 10.05 7.07
N TYR A 26 13.19 10.30 6.90
CA TYR A 26 12.45 9.94 5.70
C TYR A 26 12.94 10.69 4.46
N ASP A 27 13.24 11.98 4.58
CA ASP A 27 13.71 12.78 3.44
C ASP A 27 15.08 12.25 2.96
N THR A 28 15.96 11.88 3.88
CA THR A 28 17.22 11.19 3.57
C THR A 28 16.99 9.84 2.87
N LEU A 29 16.00 9.06 3.28
CA LEU A 29 15.68 7.79 2.63
C LEU A 29 15.18 8.01 1.18
N VAL A 30 14.35 9.03 0.96
CA VAL A 30 13.86 9.40 -0.37
C VAL A 30 15.01 9.84 -1.28
N GLU A 31 15.90 10.71 -0.79
CA GLU A 31 17.07 11.17 -1.54
C GLU A 31 17.96 9.98 -1.99
N VAL A 32 18.27 9.06 -1.07
CA VAL A 32 19.07 7.87 -1.39
C VAL A 32 18.35 6.96 -2.39
N ALA A 33 17.03 6.80 -2.27
CA ALA A 33 16.24 6.01 -3.22
C ALA A 33 16.24 6.64 -4.62
N ASP A 34 16.10 7.96 -4.72
CA ASP A 34 16.12 8.70 -5.98
C ASP A 34 17.48 8.59 -6.69
N GLU A 35 18.59 8.71 -5.96
CA GLU A 35 19.94 8.51 -6.51
C GLU A 35 20.12 7.09 -7.07
N ILE A 36 19.67 6.07 -6.32
CA ILE A 36 19.77 4.68 -6.75
C ILE A 36 18.91 4.42 -7.99
N ASN A 37 17.71 5.00 -8.02
CA ASN A 37 16.81 4.87 -9.16
C ASN A 37 17.40 5.51 -10.42
N ALA A 38 18.01 6.69 -10.31
CA ALA A 38 18.70 7.34 -11.40
C ALA A 38 19.89 6.50 -11.91
N ASP A 39 20.75 6.02 -11.00
CA ASP A 39 21.88 5.16 -11.33
C ASP A 39 21.45 3.84 -11.98
N PHE A 40 20.32 3.27 -11.53
CA PHE A 40 19.76 2.05 -12.11
C PHE A 40 19.22 2.30 -13.51
N ALA A 41 18.46 3.39 -13.73
CA ALA A 41 17.90 3.72 -15.04
C ALA A 41 18.98 3.99 -16.10
N VAL A 42 20.10 4.60 -15.71
CA VAL A 42 21.25 4.79 -16.60
C VAL A 42 21.92 3.46 -16.97
N ARG A 43 22.09 2.55 -16.00
CA ARG A 43 22.76 1.26 -16.21
C ARG A 43 21.88 0.22 -16.91
N ASN A 44 20.56 0.26 -16.70
CA ASN A 44 19.60 -0.74 -17.15
C ASN A 44 18.35 -0.08 -17.79
N PRO A 45 18.49 0.72 -18.86
CA PRO A 45 17.38 1.53 -19.38
C PRO A 45 16.17 0.70 -19.79
N ALA A 46 16.38 -0.43 -20.47
CA ALA A 46 15.28 -1.31 -20.88
C ALA A 46 14.53 -1.94 -19.69
N ASP A 47 15.24 -2.33 -18.64
CA ASP A 47 14.61 -2.92 -17.46
C ASP A 47 13.90 -1.86 -16.61
N ALA A 48 14.47 -0.66 -16.51
CA ALA A 48 13.82 0.47 -15.84
C ALA A 48 12.47 0.80 -16.49
N GLU A 49 12.40 0.88 -17.81
CA GLU A 49 11.13 1.11 -18.55
C GLU A 49 10.11 -0.01 -18.29
N LEU A 50 10.52 -1.28 -18.35
CA LEU A 50 9.63 -2.42 -18.04
C LEU A 50 9.09 -2.41 -16.60
N ARG A 51 9.78 -1.71 -15.69
CA ARG A 51 9.39 -1.57 -14.27
C ARG A 51 8.71 -0.23 -13.98
N GLY A 52 8.31 0.51 -15.01
CA GLY A 52 7.52 1.74 -14.94
C GLY A 52 8.28 3.04 -15.25
N GLY A 53 9.60 2.98 -15.47
CA GLY A 53 10.44 4.12 -15.80
C GLY A 53 10.75 5.05 -14.63
N LEU A 54 11.71 5.96 -14.84
CA LEU A 54 12.23 6.85 -13.79
C LEU A 54 11.17 7.87 -13.31
N THR A 55 10.32 8.35 -14.21
CA THR A 55 9.28 9.33 -13.87
C THR A 55 8.21 8.76 -12.95
N ARG A 56 7.83 7.48 -13.13
CA ARG A 56 6.82 6.83 -12.28
C ARG A 56 7.40 6.47 -10.91
N ILE A 57 8.59 5.85 -10.88
CA ILE A 57 9.16 5.31 -9.63
C ILE A 57 9.52 6.39 -8.61
N THR A 58 9.97 7.57 -9.06
CA THR A 58 10.39 8.69 -8.19
C THR A 58 9.21 9.36 -7.48
N VAL A 59 7.98 9.22 -8.01
CA VAL A 59 6.76 9.74 -7.37
C VAL A 59 5.95 8.66 -6.65
N GLU A 60 6.25 7.39 -6.92
CA GLU A 60 5.56 6.22 -6.36
C GLU A 60 5.85 6.08 -4.86
N ARG A 61 4.78 6.10 -4.08
CA ARG A 61 4.81 5.98 -2.62
C ARG A 61 3.63 5.15 -2.16
N HIS A 62 3.87 4.35 -1.12
CA HIS A 62 2.84 3.56 -0.47
C HIS A 62 2.80 3.88 1.01
N GLY A 63 1.67 4.44 1.46
CA GLY A 63 1.46 4.76 2.86
C GLY A 63 0.73 3.64 3.60
N GLU A 64 0.92 3.57 4.91
CA GLU A 64 0.09 2.78 5.81
C GLU A 64 -0.60 3.69 6.82
N ILE A 65 -1.91 3.55 6.98
CA ILE A 65 -2.69 4.22 8.03
C ILE A 65 -3.50 3.22 8.85
N ARG A 66 -3.89 3.69 10.02
CA ARG A 66 -4.53 2.91 11.07
C ARG A 66 -5.77 3.64 11.57
N LEU A 67 -6.91 2.95 11.52
CA LEU A 67 -8.24 3.47 11.80
C LEU A 67 -8.90 2.67 12.93
N GLY A 68 -9.76 3.33 13.68
CA GLY A 68 -10.41 2.78 14.86
C GLY A 68 -11.49 1.74 14.56
N GLY A 69 -12.18 1.82 13.41
CA GLY A 69 -13.32 0.94 13.17
C GLY A 69 -14.00 1.14 11.81
N PRO A 70 -15.13 0.44 11.57
CA PRO A 70 -15.85 0.47 10.30
C PRO A 70 -16.29 1.85 9.84
N THR A 71 -16.69 2.72 10.78
CA THR A 71 -17.12 4.09 10.44
C THR A 71 -15.99 4.91 9.84
N GLU A 72 -14.81 4.90 10.47
CA GLU A 72 -13.64 5.61 9.96
C GLU A 72 -13.17 5.00 8.63
N LEU A 73 -13.24 3.68 8.48
CA LEU A 73 -12.88 3.01 7.22
C LEU A 73 -13.81 3.40 6.05
N ARG A 74 -15.12 3.53 6.30
CA ARG A 74 -16.08 4.07 5.31
C ARG A 74 -15.76 5.50 4.92
N GLN A 75 -15.42 6.34 5.88
CA GLN A 75 -15.01 7.72 5.60
C GLN A 75 -13.70 7.78 4.80
N ALA A 76 -12.72 6.93 5.12
CA ALA A 76 -11.49 6.79 4.35
C ALA A 76 -11.79 6.35 2.90
N ALA A 77 -12.75 5.44 2.70
CA ALA A 77 -13.17 5.06 1.35
C ALA A 77 -13.77 6.23 0.56
N ILE A 78 -14.57 7.10 1.18
CA ILE A 78 -15.09 8.33 0.55
C ILE A 78 -13.92 9.26 0.20
N LEU A 79 -13.04 9.53 1.17
CA LEU A 79 -11.86 10.37 1.00
C LEU A 79 -11.00 9.91 -0.19
N PHE A 80 -10.65 8.62 -0.22
CA PHE A 80 -9.77 8.06 -1.22
C PHE A 80 -10.41 7.93 -2.60
N SER A 81 -11.73 7.82 -2.71
CA SER A 81 -12.38 7.93 -4.02
C SER A 81 -12.23 9.30 -4.67
N GLY A 82 -12.09 10.39 -3.89
CA GLY A 82 -11.78 11.71 -4.45
C GLY A 82 -10.39 11.80 -5.10
N PHE A 83 -9.53 10.81 -4.85
CA PHE A 83 -8.23 10.63 -5.49
C PHE A 83 -8.23 9.49 -6.52
N GLY A 84 -9.40 8.95 -6.89
CA GLY A 84 -9.52 7.84 -7.84
C GLY A 84 -8.98 6.52 -7.31
N MET A 85 -8.98 6.35 -5.99
CA MET A 85 -8.48 5.15 -5.34
C MET A 85 -9.64 4.33 -4.78
N HIS A 86 -9.54 3.01 -4.98
CA HIS A 86 -10.57 2.05 -4.65
C HIS A 86 -10.02 1.02 -3.68
N PRO A 87 -10.85 0.44 -2.79
CA PRO A 87 -10.40 -0.64 -1.92
C PRO A 87 -10.13 -1.89 -2.75
N VAL A 88 -8.93 -2.44 -2.63
CA VAL A 88 -8.45 -3.64 -3.31
C VAL A 88 -7.86 -4.61 -2.29
N GLY A 89 -8.31 -5.86 -2.35
CA GLY A 89 -7.90 -6.90 -1.42
C GLY A 89 -8.51 -6.75 -0.01
N CYS A 90 -8.51 -7.85 0.73
CA CYS A 90 -8.95 -7.93 2.12
C CYS A 90 -7.95 -8.76 2.94
N TYR A 91 -7.18 -8.09 3.78
CA TYR A 91 -6.13 -8.67 4.59
C TYR A 91 -6.68 -8.90 6.00
N ASP A 92 -7.17 -10.11 6.28
CA ASP A 92 -7.79 -10.44 7.56
C ASP A 92 -6.77 -11.07 8.53
N LEU A 93 -6.18 -10.25 9.40
CA LEU A 93 -5.19 -10.73 10.38
C LEU A 93 -5.83 -11.57 11.48
N ARG A 94 -7.17 -11.59 11.60
CA ARG A 94 -7.84 -12.45 12.58
C ARG A 94 -7.83 -13.93 12.18
N ALA A 95 -7.52 -14.21 10.92
CA ALA A 95 -7.38 -15.55 10.35
C ALA A 95 -5.90 -15.98 10.23
N ALA A 96 -4.95 -15.11 10.59
CA ALA A 96 -3.53 -15.41 10.56
C ALA A 96 -3.12 -16.42 11.66
N PRO A 97 -1.99 -17.15 11.50
CA PRO A 97 -1.48 -18.04 12.53
C PRO A 97 -1.21 -17.37 13.88
N ASP A 98 -0.75 -16.12 13.85
CA ASP A 98 -0.68 -15.21 15.01
C ASP A 98 -1.76 -14.15 14.84
N PRO A 99 -2.97 -14.38 15.39
CA PRO A 99 -4.13 -13.61 15.03
C PRO A 99 -4.14 -12.25 15.74
N ALA A 100 -4.49 -11.20 15.00
CA ALA A 100 -4.66 -9.85 15.52
C ALA A 100 -6.08 -9.32 15.21
N PRO A 101 -6.66 -8.42 16.03
CA PRO A 101 -8.02 -7.92 15.84
C PRO A 101 -8.14 -6.88 14.70
N VAL A 102 -7.51 -7.15 13.55
CA VAL A 102 -7.35 -6.19 12.47
C VAL A 102 -7.78 -6.78 11.14
N VAL A 103 -8.52 -5.97 10.37
CA VAL A 103 -8.75 -6.22 8.94
C VAL A 103 -8.29 -5.00 8.16
N SER A 104 -7.67 -5.23 7.00
CA SER A 104 -7.09 -4.17 6.19
C SER A 104 -7.47 -4.31 4.71
N THR A 105 -7.32 -3.20 3.96
CA THR A 105 -7.43 -3.16 2.50
C THR A 105 -6.47 -2.11 1.94
N GLY A 106 -6.09 -2.27 0.68
CA GLY A 106 -5.30 -1.29 -0.04
C GLY A 106 -6.17 -0.34 -0.83
N PHE A 107 -6.11 0.96 -0.55
CA PHE A 107 -6.71 1.97 -1.44
C PHE A 107 -5.71 2.37 -2.53
N ARG A 108 -6.01 2.07 -3.79
CA ARG A 108 -5.16 2.44 -4.94
C ARG A 108 -5.99 2.62 -6.21
N PRO A 109 -5.44 3.26 -7.26
CA PRO A 109 -6.05 3.24 -8.58
C PRO A 109 -6.14 1.82 -9.14
N VAL A 110 -7.15 1.57 -9.97
CA VAL A 110 -7.39 0.26 -10.61
C VAL A 110 -7.27 0.32 -12.13
N ASP A 111 -7.36 1.50 -12.72
CA ASP A 111 -7.16 1.72 -14.16
C ASP A 111 -5.65 1.74 -14.49
N PRO A 112 -5.16 0.93 -15.47
CA PRO A 112 -3.76 0.93 -15.88
C PRO A 112 -3.20 2.29 -16.31
N ILE A 113 -4.01 3.16 -16.92
CA ILE A 113 -3.61 4.52 -17.31
C ILE A 113 -3.40 5.39 -16.05
N GLU A 114 -4.30 5.28 -15.07
CA GLU A 114 -4.18 5.99 -13.80
C GLU A 114 -2.98 5.51 -12.98
N LEU A 115 -2.70 4.20 -12.98
CA LEU A 115 -1.52 3.59 -12.36
C LEU A 115 -0.21 4.04 -13.03
N ALA A 116 -0.20 4.17 -14.35
CA ALA A 116 0.95 4.68 -15.09
C ALA A 116 1.23 6.16 -14.78
N ARG A 117 0.18 6.98 -14.58
CA ARG A 117 0.30 8.40 -14.23
C ARG A 117 0.73 8.62 -12.78
N ASN A 118 0.09 7.94 -11.84
CA ASN A 118 0.44 8.01 -10.43
C ASN A 118 -0.09 6.78 -9.66
N PRO A 119 0.79 5.85 -9.24
CA PRO A 119 0.40 4.61 -8.56
C PRO A 119 0.30 4.75 -7.03
N PHE A 120 0.13 5.96 -6.50
CA PHE A 120 0.07 6.14 -5.04
C PHE A 120 -1.02 5.27 -4.40
N GLY A 121 -0.65 4.57 -3.32
CA GLY A 121 -1.55 3.67 -2.60
C GLY A 121 -1.48 3.85 -1.09
N MET A 122 -2.58 3.55 -0.42
CA MET A 122 -2.71 3.63 1.04
C MET A 122 -3.23 2.30 1.62
N PHE A 123 -2.35 1.55 2.29
CA PHE A 123 -2.74 0.40 3.09
C PHE A 123 -3.46 0.90 4.34
N THR A 124 -4.70 0.46 4.54
CA THR A 124 -5.55 0.96 5.63
C THR A 124 -6.00 -0.20 6.49
N SER A 125 -5.63 -0.14 7.77
CA SER A 125 -5.98 -1.14 8.77
C SER A 125 -7.04 -0.62 9.72
N MET A 126 -7.96 -1.49 10.12
CA MET A 126 -9.09 -1.17 11.01
C MET A 126 -9.15 -2.17 12.17
N LEU A 127 -9.46 -1.70 13.39
CA LEU A 127 -9.81 -2.63 14.49
C LEU A 127 -11.19 -3.26 14.27
N THR A 128 -11.29 -4.51 14.70
CA THR A 128 -12.52 -5.31 14.72
C THR A 128 -12.97 -5.54 16.17
N THR A 129 -13.58 -4.51 16.76
CA THR A 129 -13.97 -4.47 18.18
C THR A 129 -14.99 -5.54 18.57
N ALA A 130 -15.75 -6.06 17.61
CA ALA A 130 -16.80 -7.06 17.84
C ALA A 130 -16.28 -8.51 18.00
N ASP A 131 -14.99 -8.76 17.75
CA ASP A 131 -14.43 -10.12 17.82
C ASP A 131 -14.15 -10.53 19.28
N ARG A 132 -14.96 -11.48 19.77
CA ARG A 132 -14.94 -11.99 21.16
C ARG A 132 -13.66 -12.74 21.54
N ARG A 133 -12.82 -13.10 20.57
CA ARG A 133 -11.49 -13.66 20.86
C ARG A 133 -10.55 -12.61 21.45
N PHE A 134 -10.82 -11.33 21.21
CA PHE A 134 -9.95 -10.22 21.59
C PHE A 134 -10.60 -9.26 22.60
N PHE A 135 -11.90 -9.01 22.49
CA PHE A 135 -12.59 -8.02 23.30
C PHE A 135 -13.77 -8.63 24.07
N ASP A 136 -13.70 -8.53 25.40
CA ASP A 136 -14.88 -8.72 26.25
C ASP A 136 -15.88 -7.57 26.07
N CYS A 137 -17.09 -7.73 26.61
CA CYS A 137 -18.17 -6.76 26.44
C CYS A 137 -17.82 -5.36 26.99
N ASP A 138 -17.14 -5.30 28.13
CA ASP A 138 -16.82 -4.03 28.80
C ASP A 138 -15.73 -3.27 28.04
N LEU A 139 -14.69 -3.98 27.60
CA LEU A 139 -13.59 -3.42 26.82
C LEU A 139 -14.07 -2.99 25.43
N GLN A 140 -14.91 -3.79 24.77
CA GLN A 140 -15.54 -3.41 23.50
C GLN A 140 -16.33 -2.11 23.67
N HIS A 141 -17.25 -2.06 24.63
CA HIS A 141 -18.11 -0.89 24.85
C HIS A 141 -17.27 0.37 25.12
N ARG A 142 -16.26 0.26 25.99
CA ARG A 142 -15.37 1.38 26.29
C ARG A 142 -14.59 1.85 25.07
N LEU A 143 -14.05 0.92 24.28
CA LEU A 143 -13.31 1.23 23.06
C LEU A 143 -14.22 1.90 22.01
N GLU A 144 -15.41 1.37 21.78
CA GLU A 144 -16.36 1.92 20.82
C GLU A 144 -16.83 3.33 21.21
N ASN A 145 -17.01 3.62 22.49
CA ASN A 145 -17.31 4.97 22.96
C ASN A 145 -16.16 5.95 22.69
N VAL A 146 -14.91 5.53 22.92
CA VAL A 146 -13.73 6.35 22.61
C VAL A 146 -13.65 6.63 21.11
N LEU A 147 -13.85 5.59 20.29
CA LEU A 147 -13.78 5.71 18.83
C LEU A 147 -14.92 6.55 18.25
N ALA A 148 -16.15 6.40 18.78
CA ALA A 148 -17.31 7.19 18.33
C ALA A 148 -17.17 8.69 18.62
N ALA A 149 -16.37 9.07 19.62
CA ALA A 149 -16.08 10.46 19.92
C ALA A 149 -15.03 11.09 18.99
N ARG A 150 -14.34 10.30 18.16
CA ARG A 150 -13.32 10.80 17.23
C ARG A 150 -13.95 11.42 15.99
N ALA A 151 -13.39 12.54 15.55
CA ALA A 151 -13.70 13.18 14.27
C ALA A 151 -12.43 13.22 13.42
N VAL A 152 -12.06 12.08 12.85
CA VAL A 152 -10.78 11.90 12.12
C VAL A 152 -10.75 12.60 10.76
N PHE A 153 -11.89 12.65 10.06
CA PHE A 153 -12.02 13.30 8.76
C PHE A 153 -13.06 14.42 8.85
N PRO A 154 -12.67 15.69 8.63
CA PRO A 154 -13.61 16.80 8.65
C PRO A 154 -14.72 16.66 7.61
N THR A 155 -15.93 17.14 7.91
CA THR A 155 -17.08 17.08 6.99
C THR A 155 -16.79 17.73 5.63
N GLU A 156 -16.11 18.89 5.64
CA GLU A 156 -15.70 19.57 4.40
C GLU A 156 -14.78 18.69 3.55
N LEU A 157 -13.83 17.98 4.17
CA LEU A 157 -12.92 17.07 3.46
C LEU A 157 -13.69 15.95 2.76
N LEU A 158 -14.65 15.33 3.45
CA LEU A 158 -15.46 14.26 2.88
C LEU A 158 -16.39 14.75 1.76
N HIS A 159 -16.94 15.96 1.90
CA HIS A 159 -17.74 16.59 0.85
C HIS A 159 -16.92 16.85 -0.43
N LEU A 160 -15.73 17.42 -0.29
CA LEU A 160 -14.83 17.68 -1.42
C LEU A 160 -14.36 16.39 -2.08
N ALA A 161 -14.12 15.33 -1.32
CA ALA A 161 -13.76 14.02 -1.85
C ALA A 161 -14.89 13.40 -2.67
N ALA A 162 -16.13 13.47 -2.17
CA ALA A 162 -17.30 12.98 -2.89
C ALA A 162 -17.51 13.76 -4.20
N LEU A 163 -17.39 15.10 -4.16
CA LEU A 163 -17.47 15.95 -5.35
C LEU A 163 -16.38 15.61 -6.37
N ALA A 164 -15.13 15.42 -5.92
CA ALA A 164 -14.02 15.06 -6.80
C ALA A 164 -14.26 13.71 -7.50
N ALA A 165 -14.82 12.73 -6.78
CA ALA A 165 -15.12 11.42 -7.32
C ALA A 165 -16.27 11.46 -8.35
N GLU A 166 -17.28 12.30 -8.12
CA GLU A 166 -18.43 12.48 -9.02
C GLU A 166 -18.05 13.20 -10.32
N GLU A 167 -17.27 14.28 -10.22
CA GLU A 167 -16.90 15.14 -11.34
C GLU A 167 -15.63 14.68 -12.09
N GLY A 168 -14.95 13.63 -11.60
CA GLY A 168 -13.68 13.15 -12.13
C GLY A 168 -12.50 14.12 -11.93
N GLY A 169 -12.66 15.11 -11.03
CA GLY A 169 -11.68 16.15 -10.77
C GLY A 169 -12.30 17.33 -10.03
N LEU A 170 -11.51 18.40 -9.84
CA LEU A 170 -11.96 19.62 -9.16
C LEU A 170 -11.45 20.88 -9.87
N THR A 171 -12.08 22.03 -9.61
CA THR A 171 -11.49 23.33 -10.01
C THR A 171 -10.21 23.59 -9.23
N ALA A 172 -9.28 24.38 -9.76
CA ALA A 172 -7.97 24.60 -9.11
C ALA A 172 -8.06 25.08 -7.65
N PRO A 173 -8.91 26.08 -7.29
CA PRO A 173 -9.03 26.50 -5.89
C PRO A 173 -9.61 25.41 -4.97
N THR A 174 -10.57 24.63 -5.49
CA THR A 174 -11.22 23.56 -4.73
C THR A 174 -10.26 22.38 -4.55
N ALA A 175 -9.46 22.06 -5.58
CA ALA A 175 -8.40 21.06 -5.53
C ALA A 175 -7.33 21.40 -4.49
N GLU A 176 -6.89 22.66 -4.43
CA GLU A 176 -5.94 23.14 -3.41
C GLU A 176 -6.50 22.98 -2.00
N ARG A 177 -7.76 23.37 -1.78
CA ARG A 177 -8.45 23.20 -0.50
C ARG A 177 -8.58 21.73 -0.10
N PHE A 178 -8.99 20.88 -1.04
CA PHE A 178 -9.15 19.44 -0.82
C PHE A 178 -7.83 18.77 -0.42
N VAL A 179 -6.76 19.01 -1.19
CA VAL A 179 -5.43 18.44 -0.91
C VAL A 179 -4.88 18.94 0.42
N ALA A 180 -5.05 20.23 0.74
CA ALA A 180 -4.60 20.78 2.02
C ALA A 180 -5.32 20.14 3.21
N LEU A 181 -6.65 20.02 3.15
CA LEU A 181 -7.45 19.35 4.19
C LEU A 181 -7.06 17.87 4.34
N ALA A 182 -6.86 17.16 3.24
CA ALA A 182 -6.45 15.75 3.26
C ALA A 182 -5.08 15.59 3.92
N ALA A 183 -4.09 16.42 3.55
CA ALA A 183 -2.75 16.36 4.15
C ALA A 183 -2.78 16.70 5.65
N THR A 184 -3.63 17.65 6.08
CA THR A 184 -3.82 17.97 7.51
C THR A 184 -4.46 16.84 8.29
N ALA A 185 -5.41 16.09 7.70
CA ALA A 185 -6.07 14.97 8.37
C ALA A 185 -5.11 13.82 8.75
N PHE A 186 -3.97 13.71 8.04
CA PHE A 186 -2.91 12.73 8.30
C PHE A 186 -1.68 13.32 8.99
N ALA A 187 -1.68 14.62 9.28
CA ALA A 187 -0.60 15.25 10.03
C ALA A 187 -0.64 14.79 11.50
N PRO A 188 0.51 14.75 12.20
CA PRO A 188 0.53 14.37 13.61
C PRO A 188 -0.32 15.35 14.43
N SER A 189 -1.42 14.88 15.01
CA SER A 189 -2.31 15.70 15.83
C SER A 189 -2.61 15.07 17.20
N ASP A 190 -1.87 14.03 17.57
CA ASP A 190 -2.37 13.05 18.52
C ASP A 190 -2.00 13.33 19.98
N ALA A 191 -3.00 13.43 20.85
CA ALA A 191 -2.83 13.27 22.28
C ALA A 191 -2.85 11.78 22.62
N ALA A 192 -1.82 11.28 23.31
CA ALA A 192 -1.81 9.91 23.79
C ALA A 192 -2.91 9.73 24.85
N ALA A 193 -3.66 8.63 24.78
CA ALA A 193 -4.58 8.27 25.84
C ALA A 193 -3.83 7.98 27.16
N ASP A 194 -4.57 7.96 28.27
CA ASP A 194 -3.98 7.63 29.58
C ASP A 194 -3.32 6.23 29.56
N ARG A 195 -2.21 6.11 30.29
CA ARG A 195 -1.41 4.87 30.41
C ARG A 195 -2.23 3.67 30.84
N SER A 196 -3.23 3.88 31.70
CA SER A 196 -4.13 2.82 32.15
C SER A 196 -4.93 2.22 30.99
N TRP A 197 -5.37 3.06 30.05
CA TRP A 197 -6.09 2.65 28.84
C TRP A 197 -5.17 1.97 27.83
N LEU A 198 -4.00 2.56 27.58
CA LEU A 198 -2.99 1.97 26.70
C LEU A 198 -2.58 0.57 27.18
N SER A 199 -2.33 0.40 28.48
CA SER A 199 -1.99 -0.90 29.06
C SER A 199 -3.14 -1.92 28.96
N ALA A 200 -4.40 -1.48 29.03
CA ALA A 200 -5.54 -2.37 28.85
C ALA A 200 -5.64 -2.90 27.42
N LEU A 201 -5.43 -2.04 26.43
CA LEU A 201 -5.43 -2.43 25.02
C LEU A 201 -4.19 -3.25 24.63
N ASP A 202 -3.03 -2.94 25.21
CA ASP A 202 -1.77 -3.66 24.93
C ASP A 202 -1.83 -5.12 25.37
N ARG A 203 -2.58 -5.41 26.46
CA ARG A 203 -2.90 -6.78 26.89
C ARG A 203 -3.75 -7.56 25.88
N VAL A 204 -4.50 -6.89 25.01
CA VAL A 204 -5.23 -7.53 23.91
C VAL A 204 -4.26 -7.78 22.76
N ALA A 205 -3.66 -6.72 22.24
CA ALA A 205 -2.62 -6.77 21.23
C ALA A 205 -1.92 -5.40 21.15
N PRO A 206 -0.61 -5.34 20.84
CA PRO A 206 0.09 -4.08 20.61
C PRO A 206 -0.59 -3.20 19.54
N VAL A 207 -1.18 -3.83 18.52
CA VAL A 207 -1.93 -3.11 17.48
C VAL A 207 -3.23 -2.51 18.00
N ALA A 208 -3.90 -3.13 18.99
CA ALA A 208 -5.09 -2.57 19.61
C ALA A 208 -4.75 -1.28 20.39
N ALA A 209 -3.63 -1.26 21.11
CA ALA A 209 -3.17 -0.07 21.81
C ALA A 209 -2.83 1.07 20.85
N ASP A 210 -2.22 0.77 19.70
CA ASP A 210 -1.91 1.79 18.70
C ASP A 210 -3.16 2.35 18.01
N LEU A 211 -4.14 1.53 17.66
CA LEU A 211 -5.35 2.00 16.95
C LEU A 211 -6.39 2.62 17.91
N GLY A 212 -6.57 2.06 19.10
CA GLY A 212 -7.59 2.46 20.07
C GLY A 212 -7.10 3.41 21.17
N GLY A 213 -5.79 3.62 21.29
CA GLY A 213 -5.15 4.51 22.28
C GLY A 213 -4.94 5.95 21.81
N ARG A 214 -5.51 6.29 20.64
CA ARG A 214 -5.20 7.49 19.87
C ARG A 214 -6.48 8.20 19.42
N THR A 215 -6.37 9.52 19.24
CA THR A 215 -7.47 10.41 18.85
C THR A 215 -7.49 10.71 17.35
N GLY A 216 -6.33 10.70 16.69
CA GLY A 216 -6.15 11.02 15.27
C GLY A 216 -5.70 9.82 14.42
N VAL A 217 -5.67 10.01 13.11
CA VAL A 217 -5.15 8.99 12.17
C VAL A 217 -3.65 9.15 12.05
N ARG A 218 -2.92 8.06 12.27
CA ARG A 218 -1.46 8.04 12.13
C ARG A 218 -1.07 7.42 10.79
N VAL A 219 -0.20 8.11 10.07
CA VAL A 219 0.62 7.48 9.02
C VAL A 219 1.69 6.64 9.72
N ALA A 220 1.54 5.32 9.67
CA ALA A 220 2.46 4.40 10.32
C ALA A 220 3.83 4.39 9.62
N HIS A 221 3.81 4.39 8.28
CA HIS A 221 4.96 4.62 7.43
C HIS A 221 4.51 5.14 6.06
N LEU A 222 5.45 5.74 5.33
CA LEU A 222 5.31 6.10 3.93
C LEU A 222 6.55 5.57 3.23
N ALA A 223 6.38 4.63 2.30
CA ALA A 223 7.48 3.92 1.67
C ALA A 223 7.73 4.45 0.25
N PRO A 224 8.93 4.98 -0.06
CA PRO A 224 9.34 5.21 -1.43
C PRO A 224 9.67 3.87 -2.11
N ARG A 225 9.56 3.85 -3.43
CA ARG A 225 9.96 2.69 -4.24
C ARG A 225 11.39 2.83 -4.77
N VAL A 226 12.11 1.71 -4.79
CA VAL A 226 13.45 1.61 -5.38
C VAL A 226 13.55 0.44 -6.36
N PHE A 227 14.34 0.57 -7.43
CA PHE A 227 14.63 -0.54 -8.35
C PHE A 227 15.52 -1.60 -7.72
N ASP A 228 16.51 -1.19 -6.92
CA ASP A 228 17.51 -2.04 -6.29
C ASP A 228 17.51 -1.84 -4.77
N ILE A 229 16.71 -2.66 -4.07
CA ILE A 229 16.58 -2.62 -2.61
C ILE A 229 17.86 -3.10 -1.90
N ASP A 230 18.69 -3.90 -2.57
CA ASP A 230 19.96 -4.37 -2.00
C ASP A 230 21.02 -3.26 -2.04
N GLU A 231 21.05 -2.46 -3.11
CA GLU A 231 21.83 -1.21 -3.15
C GLU A 231 21.32 -0.19 -2.15
N LEU A 232 19.99 -0.08 -1.96
CA LEU A 232 19.42 0.79 -0.93
C LEU A 232 19.95 0.43 0.46
N CYS A 233 19.85 -0.85 0.86
CA CYS A 233 20.41 -1.34 2.11
C CYS A 233 21.90 -0.98 2.26
N ARG A 234 22.70 -1.11 1.19
CA ARG A 234 24.14 -0.79 1.22
C ARG A 234 24.43 0.70 1.34
N ARG A 235 23.70 1.56 0.62
CA ARG A 235 23.92 3.02 0.65
C ARG A 235 23.34 3.65 1.91
N SER A 236 22.13 3.28 2.31
CA SER A 236 21.43 3.84 3.47
C SER A 236 22.24 3.73 4.77
N ALA A 237 23.05 2.68 4.93
CA ALA A 237 23.97 2.53 6.06
C ALA A 237 24.97 3.69 6.22
N ARG A 238 25.42 4.29 5.10
CA ARG A 238 26.34 5.45 5.11
C ARG A 238 25.66 6.75 5.57
N HIS A 239 24.33 6.78 5.53
CA HIS A 239 23.49 7.90 5.97
C HIS A 239 22.91 7.67 7.37
N GLY A 240 23.43 6.70 8.13
CA GLY A 240 22.99 6.43 9.50
C GLY A 240 21.65 5.70 9.61
N LEU A 241 21.13 5.17 8.49
CA LEU A 241 19.92 4.34 8.45
C LEU A 241 20.32 2.87 8.59
N ARG A 242 19.95 2.24 9.72
CA ARG A 242 20.29 0.85 10.01
C ARG A 242 19.12 -0.05 9.67
N THR A 243 19.32 -1.06 8.82
CA THR A 243 18.31 -2.10 8.58
C THR A 243 17.96 -2.80 9.90
N ILE A 244 16.68 -2.81 10.25
CA ILE A 244 16.15 -3.46 11.45
C ILE A 244 15.29 -4.68 11.12
N ASP A 245 14.73 -4.72 9.92
CA ASP A 245 13.99 -5.87 9.42
C ASP A 245 14.10 -5.97 7.89
N ASP A 246 14.26 -7.20 7.40
CA ASP A 246 14.39 -7.62 5.99
C ASP A 246 13.67 -8.97 5.85
N THR A 247 12.42 -8.99 6.31
CA THR A 247 11.57 -10.18 6.47
C THR A 247 11.09 -10.76 5.13
N ASP A 248 10.96 -9.94 4.07
CA ASP A 248 10.48 -10.35 2.74
C ASP A 248 11.60 -10.91 1.84
N ARG A 249 12.46 -11.77 2.39
CA ARG A 249 13.51 -12.44 1.61
C ARG A 249 13.01 -13.77 1.04
N ARG A 250 12.76 -13.82 -0.29
CA ARG A 250 13.59 -14.54 -1.31
C ARG A 250 12.91 -14.78 -2.68
N PRO A 251 13.68 -15.08 -3.77
CA PRO A 251 15.14 -15.37 -3.88
C PRO A 251 16.01 -14.11 -3.99
N ALA A 252 17.22 -13.95 -3.41
CA ALA A 252 18.39 -14.82 -3.29
C ALA A 252 18.81 -15.50 -4.60
N ARG A 253 19.53 -14.74 -5.44
CA ARG A 253 20.31 -15.11 -6.64
C ARG A 253 19.58 -14.95 -7.99
N GLY A 254 19.58 -13.73 -8.51
CA GLY A 254 19.51 -13.46 -9.96
C GLY A 254 18.20 -13.78 -10.69
N GLY A 255 17.16 -14.26 -10.00
CA GLY A 255 15.82 -14.47 -10.56
C GLY A 255 15.05 -13.17 -10.80
N GLN A 256 13.88 -13.28 -11.44
CA GLN A 256 12.98 -12.14 -11.62
C GLN A 256 12.40 -11.66 -10.29
N ASP A 257 12.38 -10.34 -10.08
CA ASP A 257 11.63 -9.73 -8.99
C ASP A 257 10.12 -10.03 -9.18
N VAL A 258 9.48 -10.62 -8.17
CA VAL A 258 8.04 -10.88 -8.12
C VAL A 258 7.43 -10.25 -6.88
N LEU A 259 6.14 -9.93 -6.94
CA LEU A 259 5.40 -9.28 -5.85
C LEU A 259 6.11 -7.99 -5.38
N LEU A 260 6.38 -7.88 -4.08
CA LEU A 260 7.17 -6.81 -3.51
C LEU A 260 8.21 -7.36 -2.53
N ARG A 261 9.30 -6.61 -2.36
CA ARG A 261 10.23 -6.77 -1.24
C ARG A 261 10.17 -5.51 -0.40
N ARG A 262 10.19 -5.67 0.91
CA ARG A 262 10.17 -4.56 1.86
C ARG A 262 11.37 -4.64 2.79
N VAL A 263 11.94 -3.48 3.09
CA VAL A 263 12.97 -3.32 4.11
C VAL A 263 12.58 -2.22 5.09
N SER A 264 12.86 -2.45 6.37
CA SER A 264 12.65 -1.48 7.43
C SER A 264 13.98 -0.96 7.97
N PHE A 265 14.09 0.35 8.16
CA PHE A 265 15.25 1.01 8.76
C PHE A 265 14.89 1.70 10.07
N GLY A 266 15.80 1.61 11.04
CA GLY A 266 15.83 2.50 12.18
C GLY A 266 16.81 3.66 11.93
N ALA A 267 16.42 4.87 12.34
CA ALA A 267 17.28 6.05 12.29
C ALA A 267 17.71 6.46 13.71
N ALA A 268 19.00 6.77 13.89
CA ALA A 268 19.52 7.25 15.16
C ALA A 268 18.87 8.60 15.53
N GLY A 269 18.47 8.78 16.79
CA GLY A 269 17.84 10.02 17.25
C GLY A 269 16.38 10.20 16.81
N THR A 270 15.75 9.19 16.20
CA THR A 270 14.31 9.17 15.89
C THR A 270 13.60 8.09 16.72
N PRO A 271 13.23 8.37 17.99
CA PRO A 271 12.54 7.40 18.83
C PRO A 271 11.23 6.95 18.18
N GLY A 272 11.09 5.66 17.89
CA GLY A 272 9.87 5.07 17.34
C GLY A 272 9.60 5.28 15.84
N GLY A 273 10.51 5.94 15.11
CA GLY A 273 10.40 6.11 13.66
C GLY A 273 11.00 4.93 12.90
N VAL A 274 10.15 3.99 12.47
CA VAL A 274 10.54 2.97 11.48
C VAL A 274 10.33 3.56 10.09
N LEU A 275 11.41 3.64 9.32
CA LEU A 275 11.33 3.98 7.91
C LEU A 275 11.15 2.69 7.12
N VAL A 276 10.37 2.74 6.05
CA VAL A 276 10.13 1.58 5.19
C VAL A 276 10.46 1.98 3.76
N ALA A 277 11.08 1.09 3.01
CA ALA A 277 11.21 1.20 1.56
C ALA A 277 10.83 -0.12 0.91
N GLU A 278 10.46 -0.06 -0.37
CA GLU A 278 10.02 -1.24 -1.10
C GLU A 278 10.58 -1.29 -2.53
N SER A 279 10.74 -2.49 -3.05
CA SER A 279 10.87 -2.75 -4.47
C SER A 279 9.68 -3.58 -4.95
N ARG A 280 9.27 -3.38 -6.20
CA ARG A 280 8.14 -4.08 -6.81
C ARG A 280 8.59 -4.82 -8.05
N GLY A 281 8.06 -6.03 -8.17
CA GLY A 281 8.27 -6.97 -9.25
C GLY A 281 6.97 -7.33 -9.97
N ILE A 282 6.95 -8.49 -10.61
CA ILE A 282 5.83 -8.96 -11.43
C ILE A 282 4.68 -9.45 -10.53
N ALA A 283 3.43 -9.13 -10.90
CA ALA A 283 2.23 -9.66 -10.27
C ALA A 283 2.06 -11.16 -10.57
N LEU A 284 1.83 -11.96 -9.52
CA LEU A 284 1.64 -13.41 -9.66
C LEU A 284 0.17 -13.80 -9.84
N THR A 285 -0.06 -14.87 -10.60
CA THR A 285 -1.38 -15.54 -10.65
C THR A 285 -1.66 -16.26 -9.33
N PRO A 286 -2.91 -16.69 -9.04
CA PRO A 286 -3.18 -17.52 -7.85
C PRO A 286 -2.29 -18.78 -7.79
N ARG A 287 -1.99 -19.38 -8.95
CA ARG A 287 -1.07 -20.52 -9.06
C ARG A 287 0.37 -20.13 -8.74
N GLY A 288 0.85 -19.01 -9.29
CA GLY A 288 2.18 -18.48 -8.98
C GLY A 288 2.33 -18.12 -7.51
N ARG A 289 1.30 -17.53 -6.90
CA ARG A 289 1.27 -17.19 -5.48
C ARG A 289 1.31 -18.44 -4.59
N ALA A 290 0.50 -19.45 -4.89
CA ALA A 290 0.52 -20.71 -4.16
C ALA A 290 1.88 -21.42 -4.26
N LEU A 291 2.58 -21.28 -5.41
CA LEU A 291 3.93 -21.78 -5.58
C LEU A 291 4.95 -20.99 -4.75
N TYR A 292 4.84 -19.65 -4.76
CA TYR A 292 5.72 -18.74 -4.03
C TYR A 292 5.60 -18.91 -2.51
N ASP A 293 4.38 -19.07 -2.00
CA ASP A 293 4.10 -19.20 -0.56
C ASP A 293 4.43 -20.60 0.00
N ASN A 294 4.81 -21.58 -0.84
CA ASN A 294 5.01 -22.96 -0.40
C ASN A 294 6.33 -23.13 0.38
N PRO A 295 6.29 -23.32 1.71
CA PRO A 295 7.51 -23.40 2.53
C PRO A 295 8.29 -24.71 2.31
N ALA A 296 7.67 -25.73 1.70
CA ALA A 296 8.31 -27.02 1.43
C ALA A 296 9.19 -26.99 0.17
N ARG A 297 9.09 -25.95 -0.66
CA ARG A 297 9.92 -25.79 -1.85
C ARG A 297 11.13 -24.94 -1.55
N GLY A 298 12.29 -25.40 -1.99
CA GLY A 298 13.49 -24.59 -1.99
C GLY A 298 13.29 -23.36 -2.88
N VAL A 299 13.94 -22.26 -2.52
CA VAL A 299 13.98 -20.99 -3.27
C VAL A 299 14.37 -21.20 -4.74
N ASP A 300 15.17 -22.24 -5.01
CA ASP A 300 15.68 -22.61 -6.33
C ASP A 300 14.62 -23.31 -7.22
N GLU A 301 13.45 -23.66 -6.68
CA GLU A 301 12.37 -24.31 -7.45
C GLU A 301 11.37 -23.31 -8.05
N PHE A 302 11.48 -22.02 -7.71
CA PHE A 302 10.66 -20.98 -8.34
C PHE A 302 11.28 -20.57 -9.69
N PRO A 303 10.50 -20.37 -10.76
CA PRO A 303 11.03 -19.95 -12.05
C PRO A 303 11.86 -18.66 -11.98
N GLN A 304 12.96 -18.61 -12.72
CA GLN A 304 13.96 -17.55 -12.60
C GLN A 304 13.88 -16.54 -13.76
N THR A 305 13.13 -16.86 -14.82
CA THR A 305 13.02 -16.01 -16.01
C THR A 305 11.58 -15.60 -16.31
N LYS A 306 11.40 -14.45 -16.99
CA LYS A 306 10.08 -13.97 -17.43
C LYS A 306 9.40 -15.00 -18.35
N ALA A 307 10.17 -15.65 -19.23
CA ALA A 307 9.67 -16.66 -20.14
C ALA A 307 9.14 -17.91 -19.43
N GLU A 308 9.83 -18.39 -18.38
CA GLU A 308 9.33 -19.52 -17.59
C GLU A 308 8.08 -19.16 -16.78
N LEU A 309 8.02 -17.94 -16.22
CA LEU A 309 6.85 -17.43 -15.50
C LEU A 309 5.62 -17.32 -16.42
N GLU A 310 5.83 -16.83 -17.65
CA GLU A 310 4.78 -16.72 -18.66
C GLU A 310 4.32 -18.10 -19.13
N ALA A 311 5.26 -18.97 -19.53
CA ALA A 311 4.94 -20.32 -20.03
C ALA A 311 4.25 -21.19 -18.96
N GLY A 312 4.56 -20.98 -17.68
CA GLY A 312 3.91 -21.66 -16.56
C GLY A 312 2.57 -21.06 -16.12
N GLU A 313 2.14 -19.93 -16.70
CA GLU A 313 1.00 -19.13 -16.25
C GLU A 313 1.09 -18.74 -14.76
N LEU A 314 2.31 -18.41 -14.31
CA LEU A 314 2.62 -18.12 -12.91
C LEU A 314 2.62 -16.62 -12.62
N ALA A 315 2.76 -15.78 -13.64
CA ALA A 315 2.68 -14.33 -13.51
C ALA A 315 1.84 -13.71 -14.62
N TYR A 316 1.39 -12.47 -14.40
CA TYR A 316 0.58 -11.73 -15.36
C TYR A 316 1.45 -10.91 -16.31
N PHE A 317 1.09 -10.92 -17.60
CA PHE A 317 1.79 -10.19 -18.66
C PHE A 317 0.80 -9.46 -19.56
N THR A 318 1.16 -8.27 -20.03
CA THR A 318 0.50 -7.64 -21.17
C THR A 318 1.17 -8.05 -22.48
N HIS A 319 0.38 -8.23 -23.53
CA HIS A 319 0.87 -8.59 -24.86
C HIS A 319 0.70 -7.41 -25.81
N ARG A 320 1.73 -7.13 -26.62
CA ARG A 320 1.64 -6.23 -27.78
C ARG A 320 2.21 -6.85 -29.04
N ARG A 321 1.66 -6.49 -30.21
CA ARG A 321 2.29 -6.79 -31.50
C ARG A 321 3.41 -5.80 -31.78
N THR A 322 4.54 -6.31 -32.23
CA THR A 322 5.63 -5.55 -32.84
C THR A 322 5.86 -6.06 -34.27
N GLY A 323 6.61 -5.32 -35.09
CA GLY A 323 6.96 -5.76 -36.45
C GLY A 323 7.67 -7.12 -36.49
N ASP A 324 8.32 -7.50 -35.38
CA ASP A 324 9.11 -8.72 -35.23
C ASP A 324 8.37 -9.85 -34.45
N GLY A 325 7.11 -9.65 -34.06
CA GLY A 325 6.30 -10.68 -33.39
C GLY A 325 5.42 -10.18 -32.24
N HIS A 326 5.29 -11.00 -31.20
CA HIS A 326 4.55 -10.66 -29.98
C HIS A 326 5.55 -10.42 -28.85
N VAL A 327 5.39 -9.31 -28.13
CA VAL A 327 6.19 -8.99 -26.95
C VAL A 327 5.29 -9.08 -25.73
N ALA A 328 5.69 -9.91 -24.77
CA ALA A 328 5.07 -10.00 -23.45
C ALA A 328 5.83 -9.10 -22.47
N GLU A 329 5.11 -8.19 -21.84
CA GLU A 329 5.63 -7.25 -20.85
C GLU A 329 5.01 -7.58 -19.50
N PRO A 330 5.82 -7.69 -18.43
CA PRO A 330 5.31 -8.05 -17.11
C PRO A 330 4.35 -7.00 -16.57
N ILE A 331 3.25 -7.44 -15.98
CA ILE A 331 2.37 -6.56 -15.20
C ILE A 331 3.00 -6.37 -13.82
N LEU A 332 3.27 -5.13 -13.45
CA LEU A 332 3.83 -4.80 -12.14
C LEU A 332 2.83 -5.10 -11.03
N TYR A 333 3.32 -5.59 -9.89
CA TYR A 333 2.52 -5.78 -8.70
C TYR A 333 2.23 -4.44 -8.01
N GLU A 334 0.96 -4.05 -7.94
CA GLU A 334 0.45 -2.78 -7.41
C GLU A 334 -0.18 -2.93 -6.00
N ASP A 335 -0.33 -4.16 -5.50
CA ASP A 335 -0.93 -4.41 -4.19
C ASP A 335 0.12 -4.41 -3.06
N PHE A 336 -0.33 -4.68 -1.84
CA PHE A 336 0.50 -4.60 -0.63
C PHE A 336 1.07 -5.98 -0.25
N ALA A 337 1.64 -6.08 0.96
CA ALA A 337 2.23 -7.30 1.49
C ALA A 337 1.33 -8.53 1.27
N PRO A 338 1.88 -9.75 1.12
CA PRO A 338 1.11 -10.93 0.78
C PRO A 338 -0.11 -11.13 1.70
N MET A 339 -1.28 -11.34 1.07
CA MET A 339 -2.52 -11.72 1.76
C MET A 339 -2.25 -12.93 2.68
N PRO A 340 -2.66 -12.90 3.96
CA PRO A 340 -2.49 -14.04 4.87
C PRO A 340 -3.12 -15.30 4.27
N ALA A 341 -2.47 -16.46 4.47
CA ALA A 341 -3.04 -17.74 4.10
C ALA A 341 -4.45 -17.90 4.70
N GLY A 342 -5.43 -18.28 3.88
CA GLY A 342 -6.84 -18.38 4.29
C GLY A 342 -7.70 -17.17 3.94
N SER A 343 -7.13 -16.07 3.44
CA SER A 343 -7.91 -14.95 2.91
C SER A 343 -8.59 -15.35 1.60
N GLY A 344 -9.89 -15.66 1.66
CA GLY A 344 -10.72 -16.08 0.52
C GLY A 344 -11.77 -15.06 0.06
N PRO A 345 -12.58 -15.40 -0.95
CA PRO A 345 -13.64 -14.54 -1.49
C PRO A 345 -14.64 -14.04 -0.44
N ASP A 346 -14.92 -14.85 0.59
CA ASP A 346 -15.86 -14.50 1.66
C ASP A 346 -15.40 -13.28 2.48
N HIS A 347 -14.09 -13.06 2.61
CA HIS A 347 -13.55 -11.89 3.29
C HIS A 347 -13.76 -10.60 2.48
N LEU A 348 -13.68 -10.69 1.14
CA LEU A 348 -13.98 -9.56 0.25
C LEU A 348 -15.46 -9.18 0.32
N ALA A 349 -16.36 -10.16 0.37
CA ALA A 349 -17.80 -9.92 0.52
C ALA A 349 -18.11 -9.23 1.85
N TRP A 350 -17.58 -9.75 2.96
CA TRP A 350 -17.73 -9.14 4.29
C TRP A 350 -17.20 -7.71 4.35
N LEU A 351 -16.02 -7.46 3.78
CA LEU A 351 -15.43 -6.12 3.78
C LEU A 351 -16.22 -5.16 2.88
N SER A 352 -16.76 -5.65 1.76
CA SER A 352 -17.60 -4.85 0.86
C SER A 352 -18.89 -4.41 1.55
N GLU A 353 -19.54 -5.31 2.30
CA GLU A 353 -20.71 -4.99 3.12
C GLU A 353 -20.35 -3.96 4.20
N THR A 354 -19.23 -4.17 4.90
CA THR A 354 -18.74 -3.27 5.96
C THR A 354 -18.47 -1.85 5.43
N LEU A 355 -17.92 -1.76 4.22
CA LEU A 355 -17.63 -0.50 3.53
C LEU A 355 -18.86 0.14 2.86
N GLY A 356 -19.93 -0.63 2.62
CA GLY A 356 -21.05 -0.21 1.78
C GLY A 356 -20.66 0.02 0.32
N ARG A 357 -19.55 -0.58 -0.15
CA ARG A 357 -19.09 -0.50 -1.54
C ARG A 357 -18.23 -1.71 -1.91
N ALA A 358 -18.14 -2.02 -3.19
CA ALA A 358 -17.35 -3.16 -3.66
C ALA A 358 -15.85 -3.02 -3.34
N VAL A 359 -15.26 -4.09 -2.80
CA VAL A 359 -13.81 -4.28 -2.70
C VAL A 359 -13.37 -5.12 -3.88
N HIS A 360 -12.38 -4.64 -4.62
CA HIS A 360 -11.88 -5.35 -5.79
C HIS A 360 -11.00 -6.53 -5.40
N ASP A 361 -11.16 -7.65 -6.09
CA ASP A 361 -10.19 -8.73 -6.08
C ASP A 361 -8.96 -8.35 -6.95
N PRO A 362 -7.75 -8.26 -6.38
CA PRO A 362 -6.55 -7.92 -7.13
C PRO A 362 -6.27 -8.90 -8.28
N PHE A 363 -6.53 -10.20 -8.10
CA PHE A 363 -6.29 -11.19 -9.16
C PHE A 363 -7.20 -10.96 -10.35
N THR A 364 -8.44 -10.54 -10.11
CA THR A 364 -9.38 -10.17 -11.17
C THR A 364 -8.90 -8.94 -11.93
N LEU A 365 -8.37 -7.91 -11.25
CA LEU A 365 -7.85 -6.70 -11.90
C LEU A 365 -6.65 -7.01 -12.82
N TYR A 366 -5.67 -7.78 -12.36
CA TYR A 366 -4.51 -8.14 -13.19
C TYR A 366 -4.90 -9.01 -14.39
N ARG A 367 -5.84 -9.94 -14.19
CA ARG A 367 -6.37 -10.77 -15.28
C ARG A 367 -7.06 -9.93 -16.33
N GLN A 368 -7.90 -8.98 -15.92
CA GLN A 368 -8.54 -8.04 -16.85
C GLN A 368 -7.49 -7.27 -17.65
N GLN A 369 -6.45 -6.74 -17.00
CA GLN A 369 -5.38 -6.03 -17.71
C GLN A 369 -4.68 -6.91 -18.76
N GLN A 370 -4.36 -8.16 -18.42
CA GLN A 370 -3.78 -9.14 -19.34
C GLN A 370 -4.74 -9.43 -20.52
N ASP A 371 -5.99 -9.74 -20.23
CA ASP A 371 -6.96 -10.14 -21.26
C ASP A 371 -7.26 -8.99 -22.25
N HIS A 372 -7.42 -7.75 -21.76
CA HIS A 372 -7.59 -6.58 -22.62
C HIS A 372 -6.39 -6.38 -23.56
N SER A 373 -5.16 -6.66 -23.09
CA SER A 373 -3.97 -6.54 -23.94
C SER A 373 -3.93 -7.60 -25.04
N ARG A 374 -4.43 -8.81 -24.76
CA ARG A 374 -4.54 -9.91 -25.73
C ARG A 374 -5.59 -9.61 -26.79
N GLU A 375 -6.76 -9.10 -26.40
CA GLU A 375 -7.83 -8.72 -27.32
C GLU A 375 -7.39 -7.63 -28.32
N ARG A 376 -6.68 -6.61 -27.82
CA ARG A 376 -6.09 -5.54 -28.65
C ARG A 376 -5.01 -6.02 -29.61
N THR A 377 -4.39 -7.16 -29.32
CA THR A 377 -3.31 -7.77 -30.08
C THR A 377 -3.83 -8.80 -31.10
N ALA A 378 -5.02 -9.35 -30.84
CA ALA A 378 -5.72 -10.27 -31.75
C ALA A 378 -6.50 -9.54 -32.86
N SER A 379 -6.92 -8.30 -32.60
CA SER A 379 -7.52 -7.37 -33.57
C SER A 379 -6.45 -6.72 -34.43
#